data_AF-A0A3C1FC63-F1
#
_entry.id   AF-A0A3C1FC63-F1
#
_cell.length_a   1.000
_cell.length_b   1.000
_cell.length_c   1.000
_cell.angle_alpha   90.00
_cell.angle_beta   90.00
_cell.angle_gamma   90.00
#
_symmetry.space_group_name_H-M   'P 1'
#
loop_
_entity.id
_entity.type
_entity.pdbx_description
1 polymer ?
#
loop_
_entity_poly.entity_id
_entity_poly.type
_entity_poly.pdbx_seq_one_letter_code
_entity_poly.pdbx_strand_id
1 'polypeptide(L)'
;MNIFSRKLQDLRQRRDEAEAGFSLIELIVVVAILGILVAIAIPVFGNIQATAQTNAVAAVAANGATQATAQLANGETPTLIVPGDTSITVAWEGGTAPATVGDVCVSATGWGNTVTSGPGC
;
A
#
# COMPACT_ATOMS: atom_id res chain seq x y z
N MET A 1 58.04 30.86 -34.55
CA MET A 1 56.67 30.35 -34.83
C MET A 1 56.45 29.14 -33.94
N ASN A 2 55.52 29.17 -32.96
CA ASN A 2 54.83 27.99 -32.38
C ASN A 2 53.77 28.40 -31.33
N ILE A 3 53.13 29.56 -31.53
CA ILE A 3 51.99 30.02 -30.71
C ILE A 3 50.74 29.14 -30.97
N PHE A 4 50.59 28.65 -32.20
CA PHE A 4 49.44 27.82 -32.60
C PHE A 4 49.43 26.45 -31.91
N SER A 5 50.61 25.84 -31.72
CA SER A 5 50.74 24.53 -31.06
C SER A 5 50.45 24.58 -29.56
N ARG A 6 50.79 25.68 -28.88
CA ARG A 6 50.45 25.89 -27.46
C ARG A 6 48.94 26.03 -27.26
N LYS A 7 48.25 26.72 -28.18
CA LYS A 7 46.80 26.94 -28.10
C LYS A 7 46.00 25.65 -28.35
N LEU A 8 46.53 24.71 -29.15
CA LEU A 8 45.90 23.39 -29.33
C LEU A 8 46.08 22.47 -28.12
N GLN A 9 47.22 22.56 -27.43
CA GLN A 9 47.49 21.79 -26.21
C GLN A 9 46.59 22.27 -25.05
N ASP A 10 46.42 23.58 -24.92
CA ASP A 10 45.54 24.20 -23.92
C ASP A 10 44.05 23.81 -24.12
N LEU A 11 43.58 23.73 -25.37
CA LEU A 11 42.21 23.27 -25.66
C LEU A 11 41.99 21.77 -25.41
N ARG A 12 43.03 20.94 -25.52
CA ARG A 12 42.95 19.50 -25.18
C ARG A 12 42.88 19.30 -23.67
N GLN A 13 43.72 20.02 -22.93
CA GLN A 13 43.81 19.92 -21.48
C GLN A 13 42.50 20.37 -20.79
N ARG A 14 41.87 21.42 -21.32
CA ARG A 14 40.53 21.87 -20.87
C ARG A 14 39.41 20.88 -21.20
N ARG A 15 39.58 20.00 -22.19
CA ARG A 15 38.58 18.97 -22.53
C ARG A 15 38.65 17.80 -21.57
N ASP A 16 39.85 17.39 -21.17
CA ASP A 16 40.05 16.30 -20.21
C ASP A 16 39.63 16.71 -18.78
N GLU A 17 39.74 17.99 -18.42
CA GLU A 17 39.19 18.54 -17.17
C GLU A 17 37.65 18.70 -17.21
N ALA A 18 37.07 18.95 -18.39
CA ALA A 18 35.62 19.07 -18.57
C ALA A 18 34.89 17.72 -18.64
N GLU A 19 35.61 16.63 -18.96
CA GLU A 19 35.09 15.26 -19.02
C GLU A 19 35.34 14.50 -17.71
N ALA A 20 35.26 15.19 -16.56
CA ALA A 20 35.29 14.56 -15.24
C ALA A 20 34.02 13.70 -15.05
N GLY A 21 34.07 12.46 -15.54
CA GLY A 21 33.03 11.46 -15.36
C GLY A 21 32.93 11.00 -13.90
N PHE A 22 31.76 10.48 -13.52
CA PHE A 22 31.52 9.86 -12.22
C PHE A 22 32.47 8.67 -12.03
N SER A 23 33.17 8.61 -10.89
CA SER A 23 34.09 7.52 -10.60
C SER A 23 33.32 6.22 -10.35
N LEU A 24 33.87 5.09 -10.81
CA LEU A 24 33.29 3.77 -10.53
C LEU A 24 33.16 3.51 -9.03
N ILE A 25 34.08 4.03 -8.22
CA ILE A 25 34.01 3.89 -6.75
C ILE A 25 32.84 4.69 -6.16
N GLU A 26 32.51 5.85 -6.72
CA GLU A 26 31.38 6.65 -6.25
C GLU A 26 30.07 5.92 -6.51
N LEU A 27 29.95 5.30 -7.69
CA LEU A 27 28.76 4.52 -8.01
C LEU A 27 28.64 3.26 -7.13
N ILE A 28 29.76 2.60 -6.83
CA ILE A 28 29.79 1.42 -5.95
C ILE A 28 29.36 1.77 -4.52
N VAL A 29 29.84 2.88 -3.96
CA VAL A 29 29.45 3.30 -2.60
C VAL A 29 27.96 3.66 -2.54
N VAL A 30 27.42 4.31 -3.58
CA VAL A 30 25.99 4.64 -3.65
C VAL A 30 25.13 3.39 -3.66
N VAL A 31 25.42 2.40 -4.52
CA VAL A 31 24.62 1.16 -4.55
C VAL A 31 24.81 0.32 -3.29
N ALA A 32 25.97 0.40 -2.63
CA ALA A 32 26.18 -0.25 -1.34
C ALA A 32 25.27 0.34 -0.25
N ILE A 33 25.17 1.67 -0.16
CA ILE A 33 24.27 2.35 0.78
C ILE A 33 22.81 2.07 0.42
N LEU A 34 22.43 2.16 -0.86
CA LEU A 34 21.08 1.82 -1.33
C LEU A 34 20.70 0.36 -0.99
N GLY A 35 21.65 -0.57 -1.09
CA GLY A 35 21.45 -1.97 -0.71
C GLY A 35 21.09 -2.13 0.77
N ILE A 36 21.76 -1.40 1.66
CA ILE A 36 21.46 -1.40 3.10
C ILE A 36 20.06 -0.83 3.36
N LEU A 37 19.70 0.28 2.72
CA LEU A 37 18.38 0.89 2.86
C LEU A 37 17.26 -0.05 2.40
N VAL A 38 17.44 -0.70 1.25
CA VAL A 38 16.45 -1.64 0.69
C VAL A 38 16.27 -2.86 1.58
N ALA A 39 17.35 -3.39 2.17
CA ALA A 39 17.28 -4.54 3.07
C ALA A 39 16.36 -4.29 4.28
N ILE A 40 16.31 -3.06 4.79
CA ILE A 40 15.42 -2.66 5.89
C ILE A 40 14.02 -2.28 5.37
N ALA A 41 13.96 -1.57 4.24
CA ALA A 41 12.70 -1.02 3.72
C ALA A 41 11.71 -2.11 3.27
N ILE A 42 12.17 -3.17 2.60
CA ILE A 42 11.31 -4.24 2.08
C ILE A 42 10.48 -4.93 3.18
N PRO A 43 11.06 -5.48 4.27
CA PRO A 43 10.28 -6.16 5.29
C PRO A 43 9.31 -5.23 6.04
N VAL A 44 9.73 -3.99 6.30
CA VAL A 44 8.89 -2.99 6.97
C VAL A 44 7.66 -2.65 6.13
N PHE A 45 7.86 -2.37 4.84
CA PHE A 45 6.75 -2.03 3.94
C PHE A 45 5.78 -3.21 3.74
N GLY A 46 6.28 -4.45 3.75
CA GLY A 46 5.43 -5.65 3.73
C GLY A 46 4.50 -5.74 4.94
N ASN A 47 5.01 -5.50 6.15
CA ASN A 47 4.20 -5.53 7.37
C ASN A 47 3.15 -4.40 7.41
N ILE A 48 3.53 -3.19 7.00
CA ILE A 48 2.60 -2.05 6.92
C ILE A 48 1.44 -2.37 5.96
N GLN A 49 1.73 -2.94 4.79
CA GLN A 49 0.69 -3.34 3.83
C GLN A 49 -0.23 -4.43 4.41
N ALA A 50 0.32 -5.46 5.04
CA ALA A 50 -0.48 -6.52 5.65
C ALA A 50 -1.41 -5.96 6.74
N THR A 51 -0.89 -5.09 7.60
CA THR A 51 -1.69 -4.43 8.64
C THR A 51 -2.76 -3.52 8.05
N ALA A 52 -2.43 -2.76 7.00
CA ALA A 52 -3.39 -1.91 6.30
C ALA A 52 -4.52 -2.71 5.64
N GLN A 53 -4.20 -3.86 5.04
CA GLN A 53 -5.19 -4.78 4.46
C GLN A 53 -6.13 -5.32 5.52
N THR A 54 -5.61 -5.82 6.65
CA THR A 54 -6.46 -6.30 7.77
C THR A 54 -7.37 -5.20 8.30
N ASN A 55 -6.84 -3.98 8.47
CA ASN A 55 -7.63 -2.84 8.93
C ASN A 55 -8.70 -2.43 7.91
N ALA A 56 -8.42 -2.52 6.62
CA ALA A 56 -9.40 -2.25 5.57
C ALA A 56 -10.55 -3.27 5.62
N VAL A 57 -10.25 -4.57 5.74
CA VAL A 57 -11.27 -5.63 5.90
C VAL A 57 -12.12 -5.39 7.15
N ALA A 58 -11.48 -5.07 8.28
CA ALA A 58 -12.18 -4.78 9.53
C ALA A 58 -13.09 -3.54 9.42
N ALA A 59 -12.62 -2.47 8.77
CA ALA A 59 -13.41 -1.27 8.54
C ALA A 59 -14.63 -1.55 7.66
N VAL A 60 -14.48 -2.35 6.61
CA VAL A 60 -15.60 -2.76 5.75
C VAL A 60 -16.62 -3.60 6.53
N ALA A 61 -16.18 -4.57 7.34
CA ALA A 61 -17.08 -5.34 8.20
C ALA A 61 -17.87 -4.44 9.16
N ALA A 62 -17.19 -3.52 9.86
CA ALA A 62 -17.80 -2.61 10.82
C ALA A 62 -18.79 -1.63 10.15
N ASN A 63 -18.45 -1.10 8.98
CA ASN A 63 -19.34 -0.24 8.20
C ASN A 63 -20.56 -1.02 7.71
N GLY A 64 -20.38 -2.25 7.24
CA GLY A 64 -21.48 -3.14 6.83
C GLY A 64 -22.42 -3.44 8.00
N ALA A 65 -21.88 -3.75 9.18
CA ALA A 65 -22.66 -4.00 10.38
C ALA A 65 -23.42 -2.76 10.86
N THR A 66 -22.79 -1.58 10.81
CA THR A 66 -23.43 -0.31 11.18
C THR A 66 -24.55 0.05 10.21
N GLN A 67 -24.32 -0.11 8.90
CA GLN A 67 -25.34 0.09 7.87
C GLN A 67 -26.52 -0.86 8.06
N ALA A 68 -26.24 -2.16 8.23
CA ALA A 68 -27.24 -3.20 8.47
C ALA A 68 -28.09 -2.88 9.70
N THR A 69 -27.44 -2.50 10.79
CA THR A 69 -28.10 -2.12 12.04
C THR A 69 -29.02 -0.92 11.84
N ALA A 70 -28.56 0.10 11.12
CA ALA A 70 -29.36 1.30 10.84
C ALA A 70 -30.58 0.99 9.97
N GLN A 71 -30.42 0.20 8.91
CA GLN A 71 -31.53 -0.22 8.03
C GLN A 71 -32.58 -1.00 8.81
N LEU A 72 -32.13 -1.95 9.64
CA LEU A 72 -33.04 -2.77 10.44
C LEU A 72 -33.75 -1.97 11.54
N ALA A 73 -33.06 -0.99 12.15
CA ALA A 73 -33.68 -0.05 13.08
C ALA A 73 -34.75 0.84 12.42
N ASN A 74 -34.62 1.10 11.11
CA ASN A 74 -35.61 1.82 10.32
C ASN A 74 -36.75 0.91 9.79
N GLY A 75 -36.74 -0.38 10.12
CA GLY A 75 -37.74 -1.36 9.63
C GLY A 75 -37.53 -1.82 8.19
N GLU A 76 -36.35 -1.57 7.62
CA GLU A 76 -35.97 -2.02 6.28
C GLU A 76 -35.33 -3.41 6.33
N THR A 77 -35.41 -4.17 5.25
CA THR A 77 -34.61 -5.39 5.08
C THR A 77 -33.17 -4.98 4.81
N PRO A 78 -32.20 -5.32 5.69
CA PRO A 78 -30.86 -4.82 5.56
C PRO A 78 -30.14 -5.45 4.37
N THR A 79 -29.33 -4.64 3.69
CA THR A 79 -28.57 -5.01 2.50
C THR A 79 -27.10 -4.67 2.73
N LEU A 80 -26.19 -5.56 2.38
CA LEU A 80 -24.75 -5.26 2.45
C LEU A 80 -24.28 -4.72 1.11
N ILE A 81 -23.79 -3.48 1.11
CA ILE A 81 -23.15 -2.88 -0.06
C ILE A 81 -21.69 -2.64 0.27
N VAL A 82 -20.78 -3.16 -0.56
CA VAL A 82 -19.36 -2.77 -0.54
C VAL A 82 -19.16 -1.71 -1.62
N PRO A 83 -18.90 -0.44 -1.27
CA PRO A 83 -18.61 0.56 -2.27
C PRO A 83 -17.22 0.31 -2.87
N GLY A 84 -17.17 0.00 -4.16
CA GLY A 84 -15.98 0.24 -5.01
C GLY A 84 -14.75 -0.64 -4.81
N ASP A 85 -14.81 -1.70 -3.97
CA ASP A 85 -13.68 -2.61 -3.77
C ASP A 85 -14.02 -4.04 -4.24
N THR A 86 -13.30 -4.55 -5.24
CA THR A 86 -13.44 -5.93 -5.74
C THR A 86 -12.59 -6.94 -4.96
N SER A 87 -11.74 -6.48 -4.04
CA SER A 87 -10.79 -7.29 -3.26
C SER A 87 -11.29 -7.65 -1.85
N ILE A 88 -12.40 -7.04 -1.42
CA ILE A 88 -13.10 -7.36 -0.17
C ILE A 88 -14.53 -7.79 -0.51
N THR A 89 -14.91 -8.99 -0.07
CA THR A 89 -16.30 -9.47 -0.13
C THR A 89 -16.94 -9.38 1.24
N VAL A 90 -18.22 -9.02 1.31
CA VAL A 90 -19.01 -9.03 2.55
C VAL A 90 -20.14 -10.05 2.47
N ALA A 91 -20.47 -10.65 3.61
CA ALA A 91 -21.56 -11.59 3.75
C ALA A 91 -22.17 -11.53 5.15
N TRP A 92 -23.41 -11.98 5.28
CA TRP A 92 -24.01 -12.23 6.58
C TRP A 92 -23.37 -13.45 7.23
N GLU A 93 -23.04 -13.37 8.51
CA GLU A 93 -22.72 -14.57 9.26
C GLU A 93 -23.99 -15.44 9.34
N GLY A 94 -23.88 -16.72 9.01
CA GLY A 94 -25.04 -17.62 8.88
C GLY A 94 -25.77 -17.55 7.53
N GLY A 95 -25.37 -16.68 6.61
CA GLY A 95 -25.81 -16.68 5.20
C GLY A 95 -27.18 -16.06 4.91
N THR A 96 -27.87 -15.55 5.92
CA THR A 96 -29.17 -14.87 5.78
C THR A 96 -29.16 -13.53 6.49
N ALA A 97 -29.89 -12.55 5.97
CA ALA A 97 -30.05 -11.26 6.61
C ALA A 97 -30.71 -11.42 8.00
N PRO A 98 -30.23 -10.69 9.03
CA PRO A 98 -30.75 -10.78 10.39
C PRO A 98 -32.15 -10.17 10.50
N ALA A 99 -32.97 -10.72 11.41
CA ALA A 99 -34.33 -10.24 11.68
C ALA A 99 -34.37 -9.19 12.81
N THR A 100 -33.37 -9.17 13.70
CA THR A 100 -33.29 -8.19 14.78
C THR A 100 -31.91 -7.54 14.84
N VAL A 101 -31.85 -6.34 15.41
CA VAL A 101 -30.59 -5.59 15.56
C VAL A 101 -29.56 -6.38 16.37
N GLY A 102 -29.98 -7.12 17.39
CA GLY A 102 -29.09 -7.92 18.22
C GLY A 102 -28.42 -9.08 17.48
N ASP A 103 -28.99 -9.51 16.35
CA ASP A 103 -28.47 -10.62 15.55
C ASP A 103 -27.62 -10.15 14.36
N VAL A 104 -27.37 -8.84 14.24
CA VAL A 104 -26.54 -8.33 13.15
C VAL A 104 -25.10 -8.81 13.34
N CYS A 105 -24.66 -9.71 12.47
CA CYS A 105 -23.26 -10.02 12.29
C CYS A 105 -22.90 -10.10 10.80
N VAL A 106 -21.87 -9.33 10.43
CA VAL A 106 -21.36 -9.19 9.07
C VAL A 106 -19.93 -9.70 9.04
N SER A 107 -19.62 -10.58 8.10
CA SER A 107 -18.26 -11.00 7.78
C SER A 107 -17.75 -10.24 6.56
N ALA A 108 -16.52 -9.74 6.62
CA ALA A 108 -15.77 -9.26 5.47
C ALA A 108 -14.54 -10.13 5.27
N THR A 109 -14.27 -10.50 4.02
CA THR A 109 -13.12 -11.33 3.63
C THR A 109 -12.34 -10.65 2.52
N GLY A 110 -11.03 -10.50 2.72
CA GLY A 110 -10.12 -9.90 1.75
C GLY A 110 -8.66 -10.19 2.11
N TRP A 111 -7.80 -10.36 1.10
CA TRP A 111 -6.37 -10.65 1.27
C TRP A 111 -6.07 -11.84 2.22
N GLY A 112 -6.92 -12.86 2.22
CA GLY A 112 -6.78 -14.04 3.08
C GLY A 112 -7.19 -13.84 4.54
N ASN A 113 -7.68 -12.66 4.91
CA ASN A 113 -8.23 -12.36 6.23
C ASN A 113 -9.76 -12.36 6.18
N THR A 114 -10.39 -12.86 7.25
CA THR A 114 -11.83 -12.73 7.49
C THR A 114 -12.03 -12.07 8.84
N VAL A 115 -12.83 -11.00 8.87
CA VAL A 115 -13.18 -10.28 10.10
C VAL A 115 -14.69 -10.18 10.19
N THR A 116 -15.24 -10.45 11.37
CA THR A 116 -16.66 -10.29 11.67
C THR A 116 -16.89 -9.02 12.49
N SER A 117 -18.05 -8.40 12.32
CA SER A 117 -18.46 -7.24 13.10
C SER A 117 -19.98 -7.13 13.17
N GLY A 118 -20.47 -6.63 14.31
CA GLY A 118 -21.88 -6.37 14.58
C GLY A 118 -22.26 -6.86 15.96
N PRO A 119 -23.37 -6.39 16.55
CA PRO A 119 -23.78 -6.73 17.91
C PRO A 119 -24.09 -8.22 18.17
N GLY A 120 -24.31 -9.02 17.11
CA GLY A 120 -24.49 -10.47 17.20
C GLY A 120 -23.18 -11.26 17.26
N CYS A 121 -22.04 -10.56 17.17
CA CYS A 121 -20.67 -11.03 17.28
C CYS A 121 -19.79 -9.88 17.85
#